data_AF-A0A8T0X7H3-F1
#
_entry.id   AF-A0A8T0X7H3-F1
#
_cell.length_a   1.000
_cell.length_b   1.000
_cell.length_c   1.000
_cell.angle_alpha   90.00
_cell.angle_beta   90.00
_cell.angle_gamma   90.00
#
_symmetry.space_group_name_H-M   'P 1'
#
loop_
_entity.id
_entity.type
_entity.pdbx_description
1 polymer ?
#
loop_
_entity_poly.entity_id
_entity_poly.type
_entity_poly.pdbx_seq_one_letter_code
_entity_poly.pdbx_strand_id
1 'polypeptide(L)'
;MHRLSSYHSRALLSFMASGPRWCPLALARGLFRLTAAPNPPVRRVSRSPHGYRNIASGIAVKGEMDKPDRHLLIPSANDKRDRTEGTLDISDTELDSDGEEGWSAQIPRFPVDGIFPLYRFPRSRHRDGSIYRGADSWKEEFGTANRNETRLEAMMLSDPTDCALHVDGTCMRHPPRPLLQIFSLKLHKVHVDGGLVELYGYIAARDRLDRLLNHVINFSRDDPIIVEQGSLINMAGPKRGIQLIGTILIEYDLRIKTGKHEKDDLQLIDGASIIDDIGTEDRDIFTRRIHGEYGTMEISASRLLYAVEATIEVLISEVYRSFNLHLGCFTSGLQEQIQLFDGDIDESCGLKRSVVAVRMHTSVELKFKVGSESSRSAEHCCSFKANQHGCVSKEIKTDLALISVKVTWSPLPRGLGVVFPA
;
A
#
# COMPACT_ATOMS: atom_id res chain seq x y z
N MET A 1 -75.04 27.45 -5.36
CA MET A 1 -73.96 28.01 -4.52
C MET A 1 -72.73 27.14 -4.72
N HIS A 2 -71.63 27.77 -5.18
CA HIS A 2 -70.21 27.36 -5.26
C HIS A 2 -69.86 26.00 -5.93
N ARG A 3 -69.30 25.98 -7.17
CA ARG A 3 -67.84 26.09 -7.56
C ARG A 3 -67.02 24.87 -7.06
N LEU A 4 -66.25 24.09 -7.84
CA LEU A 4 -65.44 24.31 -9.06
C LEU A 4 -65.22 22.98 -9.84
N SER A 5 -65.36 22.96 -11.17
CA SER A 5 -64.29 22.95 -12.22
C SER A 5 -63.48 21.63 -12.28
N SER A 6 -63.83 20.68 -13.15
CA SER A 6 -63.35 20.47 -14.54
C SER A 6 -61.82 20.36 -14.70
N TYR A 7 -61.32 19.21 -15.16
CA TYR A 7 -60.58 19.09 -16.44
C TYR A 7 -60.25 17.62 -16.75
N HIS A 8 -60.63 17.22 -17.97
CA HIS A 8 -60.13 16.05 -18.69
C HIS A 8 -58.60 16.09 -18.85
N SER A 9 -57.91 14.94 -18.83
CA SER A 9 -57.50 14.25 -20.07
C SER A 9 -56.44 13.18 -19.81
N ARG A 10 -56.48 12.15 -20.66
CA ARG A 10 -55.57 11.01 -20.78
C ARG A 10 -54.09 11.44 -20.79
N ALA A 11 -53.27 10.78 -19.98
CA ALA A 11 -51.82 10.82 -20.11
C ALA A 11 -51.34 9.60 -20.91
N LEU A 12 -50.94 9.85 -22.16
CA LEU A 12 -49.94 9.06 -22.88
C LEU A 12 -48.62 9.81 -22.72
N LEU A 13 -47.67 9.26 -21.95
CA LEU A 13 -46.28 9.71 -21.96
C LEU A 13 -45.36 8.49 -21.92
N SER A 14 -44.78 8.25 -23.08
CA SER A 14 -43.64 7.40 -23.37
C SER A 14 -42.43 7.75 -22.49
N PHE A 15 -41.92 6.78 -21.73
CA PHE A 15 -40.52 6.78 -21.29
C PHE A 15 -39.75 5.79 -22.16
N MET A 16 -39.04 6.31 -23.16
CA MET A 16 -37.91 5.57 -23.74
C MET A 16 -36.78 5.63 -22.72
N ALA A 17 -36.54 4.51 -22.04
CA ALA A 17 -35.28 4.29 -21.35
C ALA A 17 -34.20 4.01 -22.40
N SER A 18 -33.35 5.01 -22.65
CA SER A 18 -32.12 4.85 -23.42
C SER A 18 -31.17 3.92 -22.64
N GLY A 19 -31.02 2.70 -23.15
CA GLY A 19 -30.09 1.70 -22.62
C GLY A 19 -28.62 2.11 -22.71
N PRO A 20 -27.72 1.41 -22.00
CA PRO A 20 -26.29 1.72 -21.98
C PRO A 20 -25.71 1.57 -23.39
N ARG A 21 -25.10 2.64 -23.90
CA ARG A 21 -24.43 2.63 -25.20
C ARG A 21 -23.19 1.75 -25.14
N TRP A 22 -23.32 0.55 -25.68
CA TRP A 22 -22.21 -0.33 -26.03
C TRP A 22 -21.49 0.26 -27.26
N CYS A 23 -20.16 0.38 -27.18
CA CYS A 23 -19.34 0.69 -28.35
C CYS A 23 -19.03 -0.61 -29.12
N PRO A 24 -19.34 -0.70 -30.44
CA PRO A 24 -18.82 -1.78 -31.27
C PRO A 24 -17.39 -1.44 -31.73
N LEU A 25 -16.50 -2.43 -31.67
CA LEU A 25 -15.13 -2.38 -32.19
C LEU A 25 -15.11 -2.71 -33.69
N ALA A 26 -14.68 -1.76 -34.54
CA ALA A 26 -13.83 -2.01 -35.72
C ALA A 26 -13.46 -0.68 -36.42
N LEU A 27 -12.17 -0.56 -36.78
CA LEU A 27 -11.50 0.53 -37.54
C LEU A 27 -11.00 1.76 -36.76
N ALA A 28 -10.01 1.53 -35.90
CA ALA A 28 -8.90 2.47 -35.73
C ALA A 28 -7.63 1.68 -35.37
N ARG A 29 -6.99 1.05 -36.38
CA ARG A 29 -5.57 0.69 -36.27
C ARG A 29 -4.76 1.98 -36.40
N GLY A 30 -4.62 2.69 -35.28
CA GLY A 30 -3.63 3.74 -35.07
C GLY A 30 -2.70 3.28 -33.96
N LEU A 31 -1.47 2.88 -34.32
CA LEU A 31 -0.41 2.53 -33.39
C LEU A 31 -0.06 3.75 -32.54
N PHE A 32 -0.48 3.77 -31.27
CA PHE A 32 0.14 4.63 -30.26
C PHE A 32 1.17 3.80 -29.49
N ARG A 33 2.44 3.86 -29.93
CA ARG A 33 3.57 3.48 -29.09
C ARG A 33 3.77 4.58 -28.06
N LEU A 34 3.36 4.36 -26.82
CA LEU A 34 3.84 5.15 -25.69
C LEU A 34 5.26 4.66 -25.36
N THR A 35 6.26 5.37 -25.82
CA THR A 35 7.59 5.33 -25.21
C THR A 35 7.48 5.99 -23.84
N ALA A 36 7.85 5.25 -22.78
CA ALA A 36 7.95 5.79 -21.44
C ALA A 36 8.89 7.01 -21.44
N ALA A 37 8.35 8.17 -21.09
CA ALA A 37 9.17 9.34 -20.79
C ALA A 37 9.79 9.14 -19.39
N PRO A 38 11.08 9.44 -19.19
CA PRO A 38 11.65 9.53 -17.85
C PRO A 38 11.01 10.67 -17.08
N ASN A 39 10.85 10.49 -15.76
CA ASN A 39 10.34 11.51 -14.84
C ASN A 39 11.05 12.86 -15.03
N PRO A 40 10.36 14.01 -14.96
CA PRO A 40 11.03 15.28 -14.79
C PRO A 40 11.71 15.32 -13.40
N PRO A 41 12.93 15.88 -13.29
CA PRO A 41 13.63 15.94 -12.02
C PRO A 41 12.92 16.91 -11.07
N VAL A 42 12.62 16.45 -9.85
CA VAL A 42 12.20 17.31 -8.74
C VAL A 42 13.32 18.32 -8.45
N ARG A 43 13.17 19.57 -8.89
CA ARG A 43 14.17 20.62 -8.68
C ARG A 43 13.89 21.41 -7.40
N ARG A 44 14.79 21.16 -6.43
CA ARG A 44 15.38 22.08 -5.42
C ARG A 44 14.50 23.20 -4.86
N VAL A 45 14.23 23.08 -3.56
CA VAL A 45 13.97 24.21 -2.66
C VAL A 45 15.16 25.17 -2.69
N SER A 46 14.89 26.44 -2.99
CA SER A 46 15.86 27.54 -2.99
C SER A 46 16.21 27.95 -1.56
N ARG A 47 17.50 27.92 -1.22
CA ARG A 47 18.02 28.59 -0.02
C ARG A 47 18.18 30.08 -0.32
N SER A 48 17.45 30.92 0.41
CA SER A 48 17.73 32.36 0.51
C SER A 48 18.48 32.65 1.82
N PRO A 49 19.51 33.51 1.81
CA PRO A 49 20.35 33.78 2.96
C PRO A 49 19.90 35.03 3.70
N HIS A 50 19.86 35.00 5.04
CA HIS A 50 19.83 36.22 5.85
C HIS A 50 21.03 36.24 6.81
N GLY A 51 22.03 37.07 6.47
CA GLY A 51 22.87 37.76 7.45
C GLY A 51 22.03 38.87 8.11
N TYR A 52 22.41 39.57 9.17
CA TYR A 52 23.63 39.86 9.94
C TYR A 52 23.12 40.01 11.41
N ARG A 53 23.87 40.06 12.53
CA ARG A 53 25.01 40.93 12.86
C ARG A 53 25.42 40.63 14.33
N ASN A 54 26.70 40.91 14.61
CA ASN A 54 27.46 40.76 15.85
C ASN A 54 26.85 41.42 17.11
N ILE A 55 27.13 40.84 18.30
CA ILE A 55 27.66 41.55 19.48
C ILE A 55 28.64 40.62 20.22
N ALA A 56 29.79 41.18 20.61
CA ALA A 56 30.85 40.55 21.40
C ALA A 56 30.86 41.09 22.84
N SER A 57 31.12 40.22 23.82
CA SER A 57 31.89 40.44 25.06
C SER A 57 31.93 39.07 25.77
N GLY A 58 33.01 38.49 26.27
CA GLY A 58 34.26 39.03 26.75
C GLY A 58 34.50 38.49 28.17
N ILE A 59 35.64 37.81 28.34
CA ILE A 59 36.37 37.56 29.60
C ILE A 59 36.12 36.24 30.34
N ALA A 60 37.23 35.53 30.53
CA ALA A 60 37.46 34.29 31.25
C ALA A 60 37.67 34.52 32.77
N VAL A 61 37.32 33.53 33.59
CA VAL A 61 38.01 33.26 34.87
C VAL A 61 38.04 31.73 35.12
N LYS A 62 39.24 31.26 35.45
CA LYS A 62 39.63 29.92 35.89
C LYS A 62 39.46 29.85 37.43
N GLY A 63 38.91 28.78 37.97
CA GLY A 63 38.82 28.56 39.41
C GLY A 63 38.52 27.10 39.74
N GLU A 64 39.42 26.49 40.49
CA GLU A 64 39.56 25.07 40.79
C GLU A 64 38.93 24.72 42.16
N MET A 65 38.67 23.43 42.39
CA MET A 65 38.59 22.73 43.68
C MET A 65 37.36 22.96 44.60
N ASP A 66 36.52 21.93 44.81
CA ASP A 66 36.62 21.04 45.99
C ASP A 66 35.49 19.99 46.05
N LYS A 67 35.85 18.79 46.54
CA LYS A 67 34.95 17.71 46.99
C LYS A 67 34.63 17.95 48.47
N PRO A 68 33.51 17.42 49.03
CA PRO A 68 33.64 16.13 49.71
C PRO A 68 32.38 15.23 49.73
N ASP A 69 32.66 13.94 49.96
CA ASP A 69 31.75 12.90 50.46
C ASP A 69 31.05 13.29 51.77
N ARG A 70 29.83 12.76 52.02
CA ARG A 70 29.56 11.62 52.93
C ARG A 70 28.10 11.56 53.44
N HIS A 71 27.67 10.32 53.70
CA HIS A 71 26.69 9.83 54.70
C HIS A 71 25.22 9.54 54.33
N LEU A 72 25.00 8.21 54.21
CA LEU A 72 23.82 7.41 54.55
C LEU A 72 23.09 7.83 55.83
N LEU A 73 21.75 7.73 55.85
CA LEU A 73 20.97 7.28 57.01
C LEU A 73 19.62 6.65 56.58
N ILE A 74 19.38 5.44 57.11
CA ILE A 74 18.09 4.71 57.22
C ILE A 74 17.47 5.05 58.60
N PRO A 75 16.13 4.97 58.74
CA PRO A 75 15.52 4.23 59.88
C PRO A 75 14.39 3.29 59.36
N SER A 76 14.32 1.97 59.60
CA SER A 76 14.10 1.12 60.81
C SER A 76 12.78 1.37 61.58
N ALA A 77 11.77 0.50 61.36
CA ALA A 77 11.09 -0.45 62.31
C ALA A 77 9.97 0.17 63.21
N ASN A 78 8.84 -0.42 63.60
CA ASN A 78 8.27 -1.79 63.65
C ASN A 78 6.77 -1.70 64.06
N ASP A 79 5.89 -2.63 63.62
CA ASP A 79 4.83 -3.36 64.39
C ASP A 79 3.91 -4.13 63.41
N LYS A 80 3.89 -5.47 63.28
CA LYS A 80 3.48 -6.62 64.13
C LYS A 80 2.06 -7.18 63.86
N ARG A 81 2.05 -8.42 63.34
CA ARG A 81 1.08 -9.55 63.47
C ARG A 81 -0.24 -9.42 62.69
N ASP A 82 -0.82 -10.46 62.07
CA ASP A 82 -0.87 -11.90 62.40
C ASP A 82 -1.22 -12.81 61.19
N ARG A 83 -0.95 -14.12 61.38
CA ARG A 83 -1.23 -15.40 60.64
C ARG A 83 -2.29 -15.43 59.51
N THR A 84 -2.22 -16.30 58.48
CA THR A 84 -2.30 -17.78 58.56
C THR A 84 -1.92 -18.47 57.22
N GLU A 85 -1.54 -19.74 57.32
CA GLU A 85 -0.87 -20.66 56.39
C GLU A 85 -1.66 -21.12 55.14
N GLY A 86 -0.91 -21.66 54.17
CA GLY A 86 -1.43 -22.48 53.07
C GLY A 86 -0.35 -22.90 52.06
N THR A 87 0.64 -23.68 52.50
CA THR A 87 1.64 -24.35 51.63
C THR A 87 1.05 -25.63 51.05
N LEU A 88 1.25 -25.88 49.76
CA LEU A 88 1.27 -27.23 49.17
C LEU A 88 2.38 -27.28 48.10
N ASP A 89 3.52 -27.83 48.50
CA ASP A 89 4.60 -28.35 47.67
C ASP A 89 4.14 -29.66 47.01
N ILE A 90 4.37 -29.84 45.71
CA ILE A 90 4.58 -31.18 45.11
C ILE A 90 5.63 -31.10 43.98
N SER A 91 6.86 -31.44 44.39
CA SER A 91 7.89 -32.28 43.73
C SER A 91 8.27 -32.09 42.26
N ASP A 92 9.58 -31.84 42.09
CA ASP A 92 10.39 -32.16 40.92
C ASP A 92 10.25 -33.63 40.51
N THR A 93 10.05 -33.88 39.22
CA THR A 93 10.33 -35.17 38.60
C THR A 93 10.98 -34.90 37.24
N GLU A 94 12.29 -35.11 37.18
CA GLU A 94 13.03 -35.18 35.91
C GLU A 94 12.63 -36.47 35.20
N LEU A 95 12.12 -36.34 33.98
CA LEU A 95 12.04 -37.41 32.99
C LEU A 95 12.58 -36.87 31.68
N ASP A 96 13.80 -37.31 31.34
CA ASP A 96 14.40 -37.17 30.03
C ASP A 96 13.56 -37.92 28.98
N SER A 97 13.15 -37.21 27.92
CA SER A 97 12.89 -37.82 26.60
C SER A 97 12.85 -36.74 25.51
N ASP A 98 13.95 -36.67 24.78
CA ASP A 98 14.05 -36.69 23.31
C ASP A 98 13.15 -35.72 22.50
N GLY A 99 13.76 -34.59 22.12
CA GLY A 99 13.76 -34.12 20.72
C GLY A 99 12.41 -33.82 20.06
N GLU A 100 11.69 -32.82 20.53
CA GLU A 100 10.71 -32.09 19.73
C GLU A 100 10.96 -30.60 19.92
N GLU A 101 11.58 -29.95 18.93
CA GLU A 101 11.70 -28.48 18.90
C GLU A 101 10.29 -27.90 18.72
N GLY A 102 9.62 -27.71 19.86
CA GLY A 102 8.29 -27.17 19.95
C GLY A 102 8.17 -25.80 19.29
N TRP A 103 6.97 -25.56 18.77
CA TRP A 103 6.43 -24.32 18.20
C TRP A 103 6.38 -23.13 19.20
N SER A 104 7.32 -23.08 20.13
CA SER A 104 7.42 -22.11 21.23
C SER A 104 8.44 -21.03 20.92
N ALA A 105 8.47 -20.52 19.69
CA ALA A 105 9.12 -19.26 19.41
C ALA A 105 8.27 -18.13 20.01
N GLN A 106 8.64 -17.72 21.23
CA GLN A 106 8.29 -16.46 21.91
C GLN A 106 6.99 -15.80 21.43
N ILE A 107 5.89 -16.01 22.18
CA ILE A 107 4.69 -15.16 22.05
C ILE A 107 5.16 -13.70 22.12
N PRO A 108 5.00 -12.90 21.06
CA PRO A 108 5.34 -11.49 21.13
C PRO A 108 4.48 -10.88 22.22
N ARG A 109 5.11 -10.20 23.20
CA ARG A 109 4.39 -9.35 24.14
C ARG A 109 3.42 -8.49 23.33
N PHE A 110 2.16 -8.42 23.76
CA PHE A 110 1.16 -7.58 23.09
C PHE A 110 1.77 -6.19 22.86
N PRO A 111 1.86 -5.74 21.60
CA PRO A 111 2.48 -4.46 21.31
C PRO A 111 1.69 -3.36 22.03
N VAL A 112 2.41 -2.40 22.62
CA VAL A 112 1.83 -1.32 23.44
C VAL A 112 0.80 -0.50 22.67
N ASP A 113 0.92 -0.46 21.34
CA ASP A 113 0.03 0.26 20.42
C ASP A 113 -0.91 -0.65 19.60
N GLY A 114 -0.95 -1.96 19.89
CA GLY A 114 -1.84 -2.91 19.22
C GLY A 114 -1.47 -3.25 17.77
N ILE A 115 -0.35 -2.72 17.23
CA ILE A 115 0.09 -3.03 15.86
C ILE A 115 1.07 -4.20 15.89
N PHE A 116 0.63 -5.35 15.38
CA PHE A 116 1.46 -6.55 15.34
C PHE A 116 2.51 -6.50 14.23
N PRO A 117 3.68 -7.12 14.44
CA PRO A 117 4.68 -7.27 13.39
C PRO A 117 4.22 -8.28 12.33
N LEU A 118 4.66 -8.08 11.08
CA LEU A 118 4.71 -9.14 10.09
C LEU A 118 5.83 -10.10 10.46
N TYR A 119 5.50 -11.38 10.56
CA TYR A 119 6.49 -12.42 10.78
C TYR A 119 7.47 -12.45 9.60
N ARG A 120 8.75 -12.17 9.86
CA ARG A 120 9.82 -12.32 8.86
C ARG A 120 10.37 -13.73 8.94
N PHE A 121 10.41 -14.41 7.80
CA PHE A 121 10.98 -15.75 7.75
C PHE A 121 12.45 -15.74 8.18
N PRO A 122 12.89 -16.73 8.98
CA PRO A 122 14.31 -16.99 9.17
C PRO A 122 14.98 -17.24 7.81
N ARG A 123 16.25 -16.84 7.67
CA ARG A 123 17.06 -17.08 6.46
C ARG A 123 16.37 -16.59 5.16
N SER A 124 15.74 -15.42 5.23
CA SER A 124 15.03 -14.78 4.12
C SER A 124 15.69 -13.49 3.63
N ARG A 125 16.92 -13.21 4.07
CA ARG A 125 17.62 -11.97 3.71
C ARG A 125 18.21 -12.06 2.30
N HIS A 126 18.08 -10.96 1.56
CA HIS A 126 18.73 -10.75 0.27
C HIS A 126 20.23 -10.48 0.47
N ARG A 127 20.59 -9.68 1.48
CA ARG A 127 21.96 -9.18 1.70
C ARG A 127 22.99 -10.29 1.91
N ASP A 128 22.62 -11.35 2.62
CA ASP A 128 23.47 -12.52 2.85
C ASP A 128 23.20 -13.67 1.86
N GLY A 129 22.25 -13.48 0.93
CA GLY A 129 21.81 -14.47 -0.04
C GLY A 129 21.06 -15.66 0.56
N SER A 130 20.69 -15.61 1.84
CA SER A 130 20.01 -16.72 2.54
C SER A 130 18.64 -17.04 1.95
N ILE A 131 17.95 -16.04 1.40
CA ILE A 131 16.68 -16.26 0.70
C ILE A 131 16.81 -17.19 -0.51
N TYR A 132 17.99 -17.28 -1.12
CA TYR A 132 18.26 -18.07 -2.32
C TYR A 132 18.92 -19.42 -2.06
N ARG A 133 19.23 -19.72 -0.79
CA ARG A 133 20.00 -20.91 -0.40
C ARG A 133 19.24 -21.72 0.65
N GLY A 134 19.53 -23.02 0.72
CA GLY A 134 18.94 -23.93 1.70
C GLY A 134 17.66 -24.62 1.20
N ALA A 135 17.19 -25.59 1.99
CA ALA A 135 16.10 -26.50 1.65
C ALA A 135 14.79 -26.15 2.38
N ASP A 136 14.58 -24.88 2.74
CA ASP A 136 13.31 -24.45 3.35
C ASP A 136 12.17 -24.58 2.33
N SER A 137 11.14 -25.38 2.63
CA SER A 137 10.04 -25.68 1.70
C SER A 137 9.31 -24.45 1.17
N TRP A 138 9.17 -23.40 1.99
CA TRP A 138 8.52 -22.14 1.57
C TRP A 138 9.26 -21.44 0.41
N LYS A 139 10.59 -21.61 0.30
CA LYS A 139 11.38 -21.00 -0.79
C LYS A 139 10.99 -21.56 -2.15
N GLU A 140 10.70 -22.86 -2.21
CA GLU A 140 10.22 -23.56 -3.39
C GLU A 140 8.74 -23.25 -3.66
N GLU A 141 7.91 -23.25 -2.61
CA GLU A 141 6.48 -22.92 -2.73
C GLU A 141 6.28 -21.55 -3.38
N PHE A 142 7.04 -20.53 -2.96
CA PHE A 142 6.94 -19.17 -3.47
C PHE A 142 7.92 -18.84 -4.60
N GLY A 143 8.74 -19.80 -5.06
CA GLY A 143 9.64 -19.60 -6.20
C GLY A 143 10.66 -18.46 -6.02
N THR A 144 11.18 -18.29 -4.80
CA THR A 144 12.04 -17.15 -4.39
C THR A 144 13.31 -16.97 -5.21
N ALA A 145 13.85 -18.07 -5.76
CA ALA A 145 15.00 -18.07 -6.67
C ALA A 145 14.72 -17.34 -8.00
N ASN A 146 13.47 -17.34 -8.48
CA ASN A 146 13.11 -16.64 -9.70
C ASN A 146 12.84 -15.16 -9.40
N ARG A 147 13.65 -14.30 -10.01
CA ARG A 147 13.66 -12.84 -9.80
C ARG A 147 12.92 -12.07 -10.88
N ASN A 148 12.28 -12.76 -11.81
CA ASN A 148 11.51 -12.10 -12.84
C ASN A 148 10.26 -11.45 -12.25
N GLU A 149 9.89 -10.29 -12.80
CA GLU A 149 8.59 -9.68 -12.56
C GLU A 149 7.47 -10.55 -13.15
N THR A 150 6.27 -10.44 -12.58
CA THR A 150 5.06 -11.08 -13.10
C THR A 150 4.88 -10.82 -14.60
N ARG A 151 4.60 -11.91 -15.31
CA ARG A 151 4.33 -11.90 -16.76
C ARG A 151 2.87 -11.58 -17.07
N LEU A 152 2.03 -11.58 -16.04
CA LEU A 152 0.63 -11.22 -16.13
C LEU A 152 0.55 -9.69 -16.14
N GLU A 153 -0.17 -9.16 -17.12
CA GLU A 153 -0.45 -7.73 -17.21
C GLU A 153 -1.74 -7.40 -16.46
N ALA A 154 -1.95 -6.14 -16.10
CA ALA A 154 -3.27 -5.68 -15.68
C ALA A 154 -4.28 -5.80 -16.84
N MET A 155 -5.57 -5.83 -16.52
CA MET A 155 -6.69 -5.80 -17.47
C MET A 155 -6.79 -7.04 -18.39
N MET A 156 -6.14 -8.17 -18.09
CA MET A 156 -6.08 -9.34 -19.01
C MET A 156 -7.45 -9.84 -19.44
N LEU A 157 -8.45 -9.73 -18.56
CA LEU A 157 -9.81 -10.20 -18.78
C LEU A 157 -10.79 -9.03 -18.79
N SER A 158 -10.37 -7.86 -19.30
CA SER A 158 -11.28 -6.71 -19.44
C SER A 158 -12.27 -6.87 -20.58
N ASP A 159 -11.90 -7.57 -21.65
CA ASP A 159 -12.78 -7.84 -22.80
C ASP A 159 -12.62 -9.30 -23.30
N PRO A 160 -13.03 -10.29 -22.49
CA PRO A 160 -12.83 -11.69 -22.84
C PRO A 160 -13.91 -12.19 -23.80
N THR A 161 -13.49 -12.96 -24.80
CA THR A 161 -14.36 -13.44 -25.90
C THR A 161 -15.22 -14.65 -25.53
N ASP A 162 -14.95 -15.29 -24.40
CA ASP A 162 -15.57 -16.55 -24.00
C ASP A 162 -16.52 -16.40 -22.80
N CYS A 163 -17.06 -15.20 -22.57
CA CYS A 163 -18.04 -14.95 -21.50
C CYS A 163 -19.25 -15.89 -21.56
N ALA A 164 -19.70 -16.36 -20.39
CA ALA A 164 -21.00 -17.00 -20.20
C ALA A 164 -21.81 -16.15 -19.22
N LEU A 165 -22.81 -15.44 -19.74
CA LEU A 165 -23.61 -14.51 -18.94
C LEU A 165 -24.76 -15.23 -18.25
N HIS A 166 -24.95 -14.93 -16.97
CA HIS A 166 -26.14 -15.27 -16.21
C HIS A 166 -27.28 -14.28 -16.55
N VAL A 167 -28.49 -14.58 -16.08
CA VAL A 167 -29.72 -13.79 -16.37
C VAL A 167 -29.60 -12.34 -15.91
N ASP A 168 -28.82 -12.08 -14.87
CA ASP A 168 -28.55 -10.74 -14.32
C ASP A 168 -27.38 -10.01 -15.00
N GLY A 169 -26.82 -10.57 -16.07
CA GLY A 169 -25.68 -10.02 -16.80
C GLY A 169 -24.31 -10.29 -16.17
N THR A 170 -24.25 -11.06 -15.08
CA THR A 170 -22.97 -11.45 -14.46
C THR A 170 -22.26 -12.51 -15.28
N CYS A 171 -20.92 -12.44 -15.36
CA CYS A 171 -20.12 -13.43 -16.06
C CYS A 171 -19.81 -14.61 -15.13
N MET A 172 -20.29 -15.79 -15.48
CA MET A 172 -20.09 -17.02 -14.70
C MET A 172 -18.70 -17.64 -14.93
N ARG A 173 -18.06 -17.37 -16.08
CA ARG A 173 -16.76 -17.95 -16.43
C ARG A 173 -15.57 -17.26 -15.77
N HIS A 174 -15.69 -15.95 -15.52
CA HIS A 174 -14.65 -15.11 -14.92
C HIS A 174 -15.12 -14.54 -13.57
N PRO A 175 -15.31 -15.39 -12.54
CA PRO A 175 -15.81 -14.93 -11.27
C PRO A 175 -14.81 -13.99 -10.58
N PRO A 176 -15.30 -13.03 -9.78
CA PRO A 176 -14.46 -12.28 -8.84
C PRO A 176 -13.67 -13.21 -7.93
N ARG A 177 -12.52 -12.73 -7.45
CA ARG A 177 -11.56 -13.51 -6.66
C ARG A 177 -11.27 -12.84 -5.33
N PRO A 178 -10.78 -13.59 -4.33
CA PRO A 178 -10.16 -13.03 -3.15
C PRO A 178 -8.89 -12.26 -3.53
N LEU A 179 -8.88 -10.95 -3.30
CA LEU A 179 -7.75 -10.06 -3.59
C LEU A 179 -7.22 -9.41 -2.31
N LEU A 180 -5.91 -9.20 -2.25
CA LEU A 180 -5.30 -8.30 -1.27
C LEU A 180 -5.24 -6.88 -1.85
N GLN A 181 -5.83 -5.91 -1.15
CA GLN A 181 -5.60 -4.49 -1.39
C GLN A 181 -4.59 -3.94 -0.39
N ILE A 182 -3.49 -3.37 -0.86
CA ILE A 182 -2.54 -2.62 -0.03
C ILE A 182 -2.94 -1.15 -0.10
N PHE A 183 -3.25 -0.54 1.03
CA PHE A 183 -3.70 0.85 1.08
C PHE A 183 -2.57 1.84 1.24
N SER A 184 -1.62 1.53 2.13
CA SER A 184 -0.55 2.45 2.46
C SER A 184 0.71 1.71 2.89
N LEU A 185 1.85 2.35 2.56
CA LEU A 185 3.16 2.02 3.07
C LEU A 185 3.69 3.26 3.79
N LYS A 186 3.99 3.13 5.08
CA LYS A 186 4.42 4.25 5.92
C LYS A 186 5.78 3.99 6.51
N LEU A 187 6.65 4.99 6.42
CA LEU A 187 7.95 4.95 7.08
C LEU A 187 7.76 5.30 8.57
N HIS A 188 7.51 4.31 9.41
CA HIS A 188 7.15 4.55 10.81
C HIS A 188 8.32 5.11 11.63
N LYS A 189 9.50 4.48 11.54
CA LYS A 189 10.69 4.87 12.30
C LYS A 189 11.94 4.64 11.47
N VAL A 190 12.90 5.56 11.56
CA VAL A 190 14.24 5.40 10.99
C VAL A 190 15.28 5.70 12.07
N HIS A 191 16.37 4.94 12.07
CA HIS A 191 17.49 5.08 13.00
C HIS A 191 18.66 5.85 12.36
N VAL A 192 18.35 6.93 11.65
CA VAL A 192 19.31 7.80 10.95
C VAL A 192 18.96 9.25 11.26
N ASP A 193 19.97 10.07 11.56
CA ASP A 193 19.81 11.49 11.81
C ASP A 193 19.47 12.24 10.51
N GLY A 194 18.49 13.14 10.53
CA GLY A 194 18.26 14.06 9.40
C GLY A 194 16.83 14.27 8.91
N GLY A 195 15.82 13.59 9.47
CA GLY A 195 14.39 13.80 9.18
C GLY A 195 13.93 13.30 7.80
N LEU A 196 14.68 13.60 6.73
CA LEU A 196 14.45 13.14 5.36
C LEU A 196 15.48 12.07 4.98
N VAL A 197 15.00 11.00 4.34
CA VAL A 197 15.85 9.91 3.83
C VAL A 197 15.58 9.61 2.36
N GLU A 198 16.64 9.31 1.62
CA GLU A 198 16.56 8.82 0.24
C GLU A 198 16.41 7.29 0.26
N LEU A 199 15.23 6.79 -0.10
CA LEU A 199 14.91 5.36 -0.14
C LEU A 199 14.96 4.82 -1.56
N TYR A 200 15.53 3.62 -1.71
CA TYR A 200 15.45 2.85 -2.94
C TYR A 200 15.28 1.34 -2.65
N GLY A 201 14.98 0.57 -3.70
CA GLY A 201 14.67 -0.85 -3.61
C GLY A 201 13.19 -1.13 -3.85
N TYR A 202 12.69 -2.27 -3.37
CA TYR A 202 11.33 -2.71 -3.68
C TYR A 202 10.60 -3.37 -2.51
N ILE A 203 9.27 -3.37 -2.62
CA ILE A 203 8.36 -4.29 -1.94
C ILE A 203 7.50 -4.94 -3.00
N ALA A 204 7.41 -6.27 -3.00
CA ALA A 204 6.66 -7.03 -3.97
C ALA A 204 5.84 -8.13 -3.31
N ALA A 205 4.69 -8.44 -3.89
CA ALA A 205 3.91 -9.61 -3.53
C ALA A 205 4.24 -10.78 -4.47
N ARG A 206 4.25 -12.00 -3.93
CA ARG A 206 4.19 -13.25 -4.70
C ARG A 206 2.95 -14.01 -4.26
N ASP A 207 2.05 -14.22 -5.20
CA ASP A 207 0.86 -15.03 -5.00
C ASP A 207 0.92 -16.33 -5.81
N ARG A 208 -0.10 -17.16 -5.63
CA ARG A 208 -0.19 -18.48 -6.26
C ARG A 208 -0.55 -18.42 -7.76
N LEU A 209 -0.74 -17.24 -8.36
CA LEU A 209 -1.06 -17.15 -9.78
C LEU A 209 0.15 -17.47 -10.67
N ASP A 210 1.30 -16.86 -10.38
CA ASP A 210 2.54 -17.10 -11.13
C ASP A 210 3.81 -17.12 -10.26
N ARG A 211 3.72 -16.85 -8.95
CA ARG A 211 4.84 -16.87 -7.98
C ARG A 211 5.99 -15.93 -8.33
N LEU A 212 5.79 -14.99 -9.25
CA LEU A 212 6.77 -13.99 -9.66
C LEU A 212 6.60 -12.69 -8.87
N LEU A 213 7.59 -11.80 -8.96
CA LEU A 213 7.54 -10.52 -8.26
C LEU A 213 6.44 -9.64 -8.87
N ASN A 214 5.44 -9.29 -8.07
CA ASN A 214 4.47 -8.26 -8.39
C ASN A 214 4.80 -7.01 -7.56
N HIS A 215 5.57 -6.09 -8.13
CA HIS A 215 6.11 -4.93 -7.42
C HIS A 215 5.01 -3.94 -7.03
N VAL A 216 4.86 -3.70 -5.72
CA VAL A 216 4.00 -2.65 -5.17
C VAL A 216 4.71 -1.29 -5.22
N ILE A 217 6.01 -1.30 -4.89
CA ILE A 217 6.95 -0.21 -5.13
C ILE A 217 8.25 -0.79 -5.65
N ASN A 218 8.94 -0.03 -6.49
CA ASN A 218 10.26 -0.36 -7.01
C ASN A 218 10.96 0.94 -7.45
N PHE A 219 11.90 1.41 -6.64
CA PHE A 219 12.68 2.62 -6.88
C PHE A 219 14.12 2.24 -7.16
N SER A 220 14.70 2.81 -8.22
CA SER A 220 16.11 2.57 -8.52
C SER A 220 16.99 3.39 -7.57
N ARG A 221 18.24 2.97 -7.39
CA ARG A 221 19.22 3.75 -6.62
C ARG A 221 19.55 5.10 -7.27
N ASP A 222 19.40 5.18 -8.59
CA ASP A 222 19.68 6.38 -9.39
C ASP A 222 18.53 7.40 -9.30
N ASP A 223 17.31 6.92 -9.05
CA ASP A 223 16.09 7.74 -8.85
C ASP A 223 15.39 7.33 -7.54
N PRO A 224 15.99 7.61 -6.37
CA PRO A 224 15.43 7.27 -5.06
C PRO A 224 14.28 8.21 -4.72
N ILE A 225 13.36 7.75 -3.86
CA ILE A 225 12.31 8.59 -3.30
C ILE A 225 12.79 9.25 -2.00
N ILE A 226 12.49 10.54 -1.82
CA ILE A 226 12.77 11.26 -0.58
C ILE A 226 11.54 11.16 0.32
N VAL A 227 11.71 10.62 1.53
CA VAL A 227 10.61 10.36 2.47
C VAL A 227 10.98 10.89 3.85
N GLU A 228 10.02 11.55 4.50
CA GLU A 228 10.13 11.94 5.91
C GLU A 228 9.66 10.81 6.82
N GLN A 229 10.28 10.68 7.99
CA GLN A 229 9.76 9.79 9.02
C GLN A 229 8.31 10.15 9.38
N GLY A 230 7.44 9.14 9.40
CA GLY A 230 6.00 9.28 9.65
C GLY A 230 5.18 9.50 8.38
N SER A 231 5.81 9.72 7.23
CA SER A 231 5.12 9.99 5.98
C SER A 231 4.79 8.71 5.19
N LEU A 232 3.76 8.82 4.35
CA LEU A 232 3.36 7.78 3.40
C LEU A 232 4.31 7.77 2.20
N ILE A 233 4.54 6.59 1.65
CA ILE A 233 5.25 6.40 0.39
C ILE A 233 4.21 6.38 -0.72
N ASN A 234 4.39 7.22 -1.74
CA ASN A 234 3.55 7.21 -2.93
C ASN A 234 3.70 5.88 -3.66
N MET A 235 2.58 5.19 -3.89
CA MET A 235 2.54 3.89 -4.56
C MET A 235 1.79 4.01 -5.87
N ALA A 236 2.39 3.59 -6.97
CA ALA A 236 1.66 3.34 -8.20
C ALA A 236 0.76 2.10 -8.12
N GLY A 237 0.92 1.31 -7.05
CA GLY A 237 0.26 0.02 -6.87
C GLY A 237 0.98 -1.11 -7.60
N PRO A 238 0.51 -2.35 -7.41
CA PRO A 238 1.08 -3.52 -8.05
C PRO A 238 0.90 -3.49 -9.58
N LYS A 239 1.71 -4.24 -10.31
CA LYS A 239 1.59 -4.37 -11.78
C LYS A 239 0.24 -4.95 -12.21
N ARG A 240 -0.33 -5.81 -11.37
CA ARG A 240 -1.65 -6.45 -11.49
C ARG A 240 -2.23 -6.75 -10.10
N GLY A 241 -3.52 -7.08 -10.00
CA GLY A 241 -4.17 -7.45 -8.74
C GLY A 241 -3.47 -8.62 -8.06
N ILE A 242 -3.40 -8.60 -6.72
CA ILE A 242 -2.74 -9.62 -5.89
C ILE A 242 -3.80 -10.59 -5.37
N GLN A 243 -3.72 -11.87 -5.75
CA GLN A 243 -4.65 -12.89 -5.29
C GLN A 243 -4.29 -13.37 -3.88
N LEU A 244 -5.23 -13.34 -2.94
CA LEU A 244 -5.04 -13.86 -1.59
C LEU A 244 -5.89 -15.12 -1.34
N ILE A 245 -5.32 -16.27 -1.69
CA ILE A 245 -5.87 -17.61 -1.43
C ILE A 245 -4.82 -18.44 -0.70
N GLY A 246 -5.12 -18.89 0.51
CA GLY A 246 -4.14 -19.48 1.43
C GLY A 246 -3.11 -18.44 1.86
N THR A 247 -1.87 -18.61 1.45
CA THR A 247 -0.77 -17.73 1.88
C THR A 247 -0.13 -17.03 0.68
N ILE A 248 0.22 -15.76 0.84
CA ILE A 248 1.07 -15.03 -0.10
C ILE A 248 2.36 -14.58 0.58
N LEU A 249 3.40 -14.34 -0.21
CA LEU A 249 4.67 -13.80 0.26
C LEU A 249 4.75 -12.30 -0.04
N ILE A 250 5.07 -11.49 0.96
CA ILE A 250 5.52 -10.10 0.81
C ILE A 250 7.03 -10.10 0.94
N GLU A 251 7.71 -9.85 -0.16
CA GLU A 251 9.16 -9.82 -0.28
C GLU A 251 9.65 -8.37 -0.37
N TYR A 252 10.71 -8.03 0.36
CA TYR A 252 11.17 -6.65 0.47
C TYR A 252 12.70 -6.55 0.61
N ASP A 253 13.27 -5.61 -0.13
CA ASP A 253 14.66 -5.14 -0.02
C ASP A 253 14.61 -3.62 -0.22
N LEU A 254 14.50 -2.87 0.89
CA LEU A 254 14.55 -1.41 0.88
C LEU A 254 15.79 -0.93 1.62
N ARG A 255 16.42 0.10 1.06
CA ARG A 255 17.68 0.66 1.52
C ARG A 255 17.63 2.18 1.59
N ILE A 256 18.41 2.73 2.50
CA ILE A 256 18.64 4.17 2.66
C ILE A 256 19.96 4.49 1.96
N LYS A 257 19.90 5.38 0.97
CA LYS A 257 21.07 5.90 0.28
C LYS A 257 21.82 6.87 1.19
N THR A 258 23.06 6.57 1.50
CA THR A 258 23.92 7.38 2.40
C THR A 258 25.24 7.77 1.75
N GLY A 259 25.68 6.99 0.75
CA GLY A 259 26.99 7.15 0.12
C GLY A 259 26.95 7.14 -1.40
N LYS A 260 28.15 7.18 -2.00
CA LYS A 260 28.31 7.07 -3.45
C LYS A 260 28.09 5.65 -3.95
N HIS A 261 28.46 4.63 -3.15
CA HIS A 261 28.39 3.23 -3.53
C HIS A 261 27.33 2.47 -2.75
N GLU A 262 26.69 1.50 -3.40
CA GLU A 262 25.64 0.65 -2.82
C GLU A 262 26.08 -0.07 -1.53
N LYS A 263 27.36 -0.46 -1.45
CA LYS A 263 27.95 -1.11 -0.27
C LYS A 263 27.94 -0.25 1.00
N ASP A 264 27.86 1.06 0.85
CA ASP A 264 27.87 2.02 1.96
C ASP A 264 26.43 2.32 2.46
N ASP A 265 25.41 1.91 1.69
CA ASP A 265 24.01 2.18 1.97
C ASP A 265 23.47 1.30 3.10
N LEU A 266 22.47 1.80 3.81
CA LEU A 266 21.91 1.15 5.00
C LEU A 266 20.69 0.32 4.62
N GLN A 267 20.58 -0.88 5.18
CA GLN A 267 19.45 -1.77 4.92
C GLN A 267 18.24 -1.38 5.80
N LEU A 268 17.24 -0.70 5.23
CA LEU A 268 16.05 -0.31 5.98
C LEU A 268 15.26 -1.54 6.41
N ILE A 269 14.82 -2.34 5.44
CA ILE A 269 14.18 -3.65 5.63
C ILE A 269 14.73 -4.63 4.58
N ASP A 270 14.90 -5.89 4.98
CA ASP A 270 15.36 -6.98 4.12
C ASP A 270 14.73 -8.28 4.61
N GLY A 271 14.05 -8.99 3.71
CA GLY A 271 13.43 -10.25 4.07
C GLY A 271 12.22 -10.62 3.23
N ALA A 272 11.57 -11.68 3.69
CA ALA A 272 10.24 -12.04 3.24
C ALA A 272 9.33 -12.35 4.43
N SER A 273 8.06 -11.99 4.30
CA SER A 273 7.00 -12.21 5.28
C SER A 273 5.77 -12.79 4.60
N ILE A 274 4.85 -13.39 5.36
CA ILE A 274 3.59 -13.90 4.82
C ILE A 274 2.40 -13.07 5.24
N ILE A 275 1.40 -13.06 4.36
CA ILE A 275 0.03 -12.69 4.70
C ILE A 275 -0.82 -13.90 4.40
N ASP A 276 -1.54 -14.36 5.42
CA ASP A 276 -2.38 -15.54 5.36
C ASP A 276 -3.86 -15.17 5.32
N ASP A 277 -4.63 -16.00 4.65
CA ASP A 277 -6.04 -15.80 4.43
C ASP A 277 -6.92 -16.25 5.60
N ILE A 278 -6.43 -17.16 6.47
CA ILE A 278 -7.11 -17.65 7.67
C ILE A 278 -7.25 -16.52 8.71
N GLY A 279 -6.26 -15.62 8.76
CA GLY A 279 -6.23 -14.50 9.70
C GLY A 279 -6.77 -13.18 9.14
N THR A 280 -7.44 -13.18 7.97
CA THR A 280 -7.94 -11.96 7.33
C THR A 280 -9.41 -12.07 6.95
N GLU A 281 -10.22 -11.17 7.52
CA GLU A 281 -11.66 -11.07 7.24
C GLU A 281 -11.96 -10.16 6.04
N ASP A 282 -13.12 -10.34 5.40
CA ASP A 282 -13.54 -9.51 4.26
C ASP A 282 -13.68 -8.05 4.67
N ARG A 283 -12.94 -7.16 4.01
CA ARG A 283 -12.94 -5.71 4.25
C ARG A 283 -12.43 -5.29 5.63
N ASP A 284 -11.82 -6.19 6.39
CA ASP A 284 -11.13 -5.79 7.62
C ASP A 284 -9.77 -5.19 7.26
N ILE A 285 -9.50 -3.97 7.75
CA ILE A 285 -8.24 -3.29 7.51
C ILE A 285 -7.29 -3.65 8.63
N PHE A 286 -6.17 -4.27 8.28
CA PHE A 286 -5.11 -4.55 9.22
C PHE A 286 -3.88 -3.73 8.88
N THR A 287 -3.22 -3.24 9.93
CA THR A 287 -1.89 -2.62 9.84
C THR A 287 -0.88 -3.54 10.50
N ARG A 288 0.26 -3.76 9.85
CA ARG A 288 1.35 -4.57 10.40
C ARG A 288 2.69 -3.88 10.21
N ARG A 289 3.66 -4.24 11.07
CA ARG A 289 5.02 -3.69 11.03
C ARG A 289 6.04 -4.63 10.43
N ILE A 290 6.83 -4.12 9.51
CA ILE A 290 8.02 -4.79 8.99
C ILE A 290 9.23 -4.16 9.67
N HIS A 291 9.81 -4.89 10.61
CA HIS A 291 11.00 -4.47 11.32
C HIS A 291 12.25 -4.81 10.52
N GLY A 292 13.12 -3.83 10.32
CA GLY A 292 14.44 -4.03 9.76
C GLY A 292 15.54 -3.44 10.62
N GLU A 293 16.75 -3.37 10.07
CA GLU A 293 17.95 -3.03 10.84
C GLU A 293 18.00 -1.53 11.15
N TYR A 294 17.68 -0.70 10.16
CA TYR A 294 17.77 0.76 10.27
C TYR A 294 16.40 1.44 10.34
N GLY A 295 15.31 0.70 10.50
CA GLY A 295 13.99 1.27 10.69
C GLY A 295 12.85 0.26 10.70
N THR A 296 11.63 0.80 10.74
CA THR A 296 10.38 0.04 10.70
C THR A 296 9.46 0.64 9.65
N MET A 297 8.94 -0.22 8.78
CA MET A 297 7.88 0.11 7.83
C MET A 297 6.53 -0.37 8.37
N GLU A 298 5.47 0.36 8.12
CA GLU A 298 4.09 -0.07 8.35
C GLU A 298 3.42 -0.33 7.01
N ILE A 299 2.70 -1.44 6.92
CA ILE A 299 1.86 -1.81 5.77
C ILE A 299 0.42 -1.95 6.23
N SER A 300 -0.47 -1.22 5.58
CA SER A 300 -1.92 -1.33 5.80
C SER A 300 -2.56 -2.02 4.60
N ALA A 301 -3.33 -3.06 4.84
CA ALA A 301 -3.95 -3.84 3.79
C ALA A 301 -5.30 -4.43 4.23
N SER A 302 -6.09 -4.92 3.27
CA SER A 302 -7.34 -5.64 3.53
C SER A 302 -7.54 -6.75 2.50
N ARG A 303 -8.12 -7.87 2.95
CA ARG A 303 -8.58 -8.94 2.07
C ARG A 303 -9.99 -8.61 1.59
N LEU A 304 -10.21 -8.68 0.28
CA LEU A 304 -11.50 -8.50 -0.36
C LEU A 304 -11.91 -9.83 -0.99
N LEU A 305 -12.88 -10.55 -0.40
CA LEU A 305 -13.20 -11.93 -0.78
C LEU A 305 -13.82 -12.07 -2.18
N TYR A 306 -14.59 -11.07 -2.60
CA TYR A 306 -15.33 -11.08 -3.84
C TYR A 306 -14.99 -9.84 -4.68
N ALA A 307 -13.75 -9.80 -5.17
CA ALA A 307 -13.16 -8.61 -5.76
C ALA A 307 -12.64 -8.80 -7.19
N VAL A 308 -12.50 -7.68 -7.89
CA VAL A 308 -11.96 -7.55 -9.24
C VAL A 308 -10.81 -6.55 -9.22
N GLU A 309 -9.92 -6.67 -10.19
CA GLU A 309 -8.90 -5.66 -10.45
C GLU A 309 -9.55 -4.46 -11.14
N ALA A 310 -9.26 -3.26 -10.65
CA ALA A 310 -9.57 -1.99 -11.27
C ALA A 310 -8.27 -1.28 -11.64
N THR A 311 -8.15 -0.99 -12.92
CA THR A 311 -7.03 -0.23 -13.46
C THR A 311 -7.48 1.19 -13.75
N ILE A 312 -6.86 2.15 -13.06
CA ILE A 312 -7.18 3.57 -13.11
C ILE A 312 -6.15 4.27 -13.98
N GLU A 313 -6.61 4.90 -15.05
CA GLU A 313 -5.83 5.70 -15.98
C GLU A 313 -6.35 7.14 -15.92
N VAL A 314 -5.47 8.10 -15.63
CA VAL A 314 -5.81 9.52 -15.56
C VAL A 314 -5.01 10.28 -16.59
N LEU A 315 -5.69 11.04 -17.44
CA LEU A 315 -5.11 11.89 -18.46
C LEU A 315 -5.52 13.33 -18.20
N ILE A 316 -4.54 14.22 -18.17
CA ILE A 316 -4.73 15.67 -18.08
C ILE A 316 -4.48 16.22 -19.49
N SER A 317 -5.54 16.49 -20.24
CA SER A 317 -5.46 16.75 -21.68
C SER A 317 -5.21 18.22 -22.00
N GLU A 318 -5.83 19.12 -21.24
CA GLU A 318 -5.70 20.57 -21.40
C GLU A 318 -5.32 21.18 -20.05
N VAL A 319 -4.23 21.95 -20.00
CA VAL A 319 -3.78 22.67 -18.81
C VAL A 319 -3.75 24.16 -19.14
N TYR A 320 -4.58 24.94 -18.46
CA TYR A 320 -4.70 26.38 -18.67
C TYR A 320 -3.75 27.18 -17.76
N ARG A 321 -3.46 26.64 -16.58
CA ARG A 321 -2.52 27.19 -15.58
C ARG A 321 -1.92 26.06 -14.77
N SER A 322 -0.68 26.22 -14.33
CA SER A 322 -0.03 25.25 -13.44
C SER A 322 -0.76 25.12 -12.11
N PHE A 323 -0.86 23.91 -11.58
CA PHE A 323 -1.57 23.62 -10.34
C PHE A 323 -0.99 22.41 -9.61
N ASN A 324 -1.18 22.37 -8.30
CA ASN A 324 -0.95 21.17 -7.50
C ASN A 324 -2.15 20.23 -7.60
N LEU A 325 -1.88 18.96 -7.88
CA LEU A 325 -2.87 17.90 -7.92
C LEU A 325 -2.55 16.86 -6.84
N HIS A 326 -3.52 16.64 -5.96
CA HIS A 326 -3.53 15.47 -5.08
C HIS A 326 -4.71 14.56 -5.44
N LEU A 327 -4.40 13.31 -5.80
CA LEU A 327 -5.36 12.28 -6.18
C LEU A 327 -5.42 11.17 -5.12
N GLY A 328 -6.51 11.14 -4.37
CA GLY A 328 -6.85 10.06 -3.46
C GLY A 328 -7.84 9.07 -4.09
N CYS A 329 -7.70 7.79 -3.74
CA CYS A 329 -8.59 6.72 -4.14
C CYS A 329 -9.10 5.95 -2.93
N PHE A 330 -10.42 5.78 -2.85
CA PHE A 330 -11.10 4.94 -1.88
C PHE A 330 -11.78 3.78 -2.64
N THR A 331 -11.76 2.60 -2.05
CA THR A 331 -12.27 1.38 -2.68
C THR A 331 -13.07 0.57 -1.68
N SER A 332 -14.01 -0.23 -2.17
CA SER A 332 -14.65 -1.28 -1.37
C SER A 332 -15.43 -0.77 -0.16
N GLY A 333 -15.90 0.49 -0.23
CA GLY A 333 -16.59 1.18 0.86
C GLY A 333 -15.74 1.29 2.13
N LEU A 334 -14.42 1.32 1.98
CA LEU A 334 -13.46 1.52 3.06
C LEU A 334 -13.02 2.98 3.11
N GLN A 335 -12.73 3.46 4.32
CA GLN A 335 -12.35 4.85 4.57
C GLN A 335 -10.84 5.10 4.47
N GLU A 336 -10.05 4.06 4.21
CA GLU A 336 -8.61 4.18 4.03
C GLU A 336 -8.28 4.70 2.63
N GLN A 337 -7.57 5.83 2.57
CA GLN A 337 -7.19 6.47 1.31
C GLN A 337 -5.93 5.85 0.72
N ILE A 338 -5.99 5.49 -0.55
CA ILE A 338 -4.82 5.16 -1.38
C ILE A 338 -4.38 6.45 -2.08
N GLN A 339 -3.14 6.89 -1.86
CA GLN A 339 -2.58 8.05 -2.54
C GLN A 339 -2.01 7.63 -3.90
N LEU A 340 -2.72 7.99 -4.98
CA LEU A 340 -2.33 7.61 -6.35
C LEU A 340 -1.38 8.64 -6.99
N PHE A 341 -1.53 9.91 -6.64
CA PHE A 341 -0.68 10.99 -7.15
C PHE A 341 -0.67 12.18 -6.19
N ASP A 342 0.48 12.84 -6.09
CA ASP A 342 0.67 14.09 -5.37
C ASP A 342 1.86 14.84 -5.99
N GLY A 343 1.58 16.00 -6.58
CA GLY A 343 2.59 16.82 -7.24
C GLY A 343 2.02 17.92 -8.12
N ASP A 344 2.94 18.67 -8.73
CA ASP A 344 2.64 19.78 -9.64
C ASP A 344 2.33 19.28 -11.05
N ILE A 345 1.34 19.92 -11.68
CA ILE A 345 0.96 19.76 -13.08
C ILE A 345 1.16 21.10 -13.78
N ASP A 346 2.09 21.15 -14.72
CA ASP A 346 2.43 22.31 -15.53
C ASP A 346 1.96 22.16 -16.99
N GLU A 347 1.99 20.93 -17.51
CA GLU A 347 1.66 20.59 -18.89
C GLU A 347 0.65 19.45 -18.97
N SER A 348 0.12 19.20 -20.17
CA SER A 348 -0.75 18.04 -20.41
C SER A 348 0.05 16.74 -20.26
N CYS A 349 -0.44 15.84 -19.43
CA CYS A 349 0.27 14.61 -19.11
C CYS A 349 -0.67 13.46 -18.76
N GLY A 350 -0.22 12.22 -19.01
CA GLY A 350 -0.83 11.02 -18.47
C GLY A 350 -0.18 10.66 -17.14
N LEU A 351 -0.97 10.47 -16.08
CA LEU A 351 -0.46 9.98 -14.82
C LEU A 351 -0.13 8.49 -14.93
N LYS A 352 0.77 8.02 -14.06
CA LYS A 352 1.09 6.59 -13.98
C LYS A 352 -0.16 5.79 -13.66
N ARG A 353 -0.39 4.74 -14.45
CA ARG A 353 -1.50 3.80 -14.27
C ARG A 353 -1.44 3.18 -12.87
N SER A 354 -2.58 3.16 -12.20
CA SER A 354 -2.71 2.58 -10.86
C SER A 354 -3.61 1.35 -10.87
N VAL A 355 -3.21 0.30 -10.15
CA VAL A 355 -4.00 -0.93 -10.02
C VAL A 355 -4.47 -1.10 -8.58
N VAL A 356 -5.78 -1.25 -8.40
CA VAL A 356 -6.42 -1.48 -7.10
C VAL A 356 -7.41 -2.63 -7.19
N ALA A 357 -7.55 -3.41 -6.12
CA ALA A 357 -8.61 -4.37 -5.92
C ALA A 357 -9.88 -3.68 -5.42
N VAL A 358 -11.02 -4.12 -5.95
CA VAL A 358 -12.33 -3.53 -5.66
C VAL A 358 -13.33 -4.63 -5.46
N ARG A 359 -13.98 -4.62 -4.30
CA ARG A 359 -15.04 -5.58 -3.98
C ARG A 359 -16.24 -5.32 -4.87
N MET A 360 -16.80 -6.38 -5.44
CA MET A 360 -18.05 -6.29 -6.20
C MET A 360 -19.19 -5.73 -5.34
N HIS A 361 -20.15 -5.09 -6.02
CA HIS A 361 -21.26 -4.33 -5.42
C HIS A 361 -20.84 -3.06 -4.65
N THR A 362 -19.58 -2.66 -4.75
CA THR A 362 -19.07 -1.37 -4.25
C THR A 362 -18.59 -0.51 -5.42
N SER A 363 -17.89 0.58 -5.12
CA SER A 363 -17.33 1.49 -6.12
C SER A 363 -15.88 1.84 -5.80
N VAL A 364 -15.16 2.31 -6.82
CA VAL A 364 -13.97 3.16 -6.66
C VAL A 364 -14.43 4.59 -6.57
N GLU A 365 -13.97 5.32 -5.56
CA GLU A 365 -14.22 6.74 -5.38
C GLU A 365 -12.89 7.48 -5.47
N LEU A 366 -12.80 8.40 -6.43
CA LEU A 366 -11.61 9.20 -6.67
C LEU A 366 -11.88 10.63 -6.24
N LYS A 367 -10.94 11.18 -5.47
CA LYS A 367 -10.99 12.53 -4.91
C LYS A 367 -9.80 13.32 -5.42
N PHE A 368 -10.09 14.29 -6.26
CA PHE A 368 -9.13 15.22 -6.86
C PHE A 368 -9.16 16.51 -6.07
N LYS A 369 -8.04 16.83 -5.41
CA LYS A 369 -7.81 18.15 -4.82
C LYS A 369 -6.93 18.92 -5.77
N VAL A 370 -7.49 19.98 -6.36
CA VAL A 370 -6.85 20.82 -7.37
C VAL A 370 -6.65 22.20 -6.76
N GLY A 371 -5.39 22.62 -6.59
CA GLY A 371 -5.05 23.89 -5.95
C GLY A 371 -4.00 24.68 -6.73
N SER A 372 -4.13 26.00 -6.71
CA SER A 372 -3.07 26.93 -7.10
C SER A 372 -2.47 27.52 -5.82
N GLU A 373 -1.19 27.89 -5.83
CA GLU A 373 -0.51 28.55 -4.68
C GLU A 373 -1.27 29.77 -4.15
N SER A 374 -2.11 30.41 -4.99
CA SER A 374 -2.84 31.64 -4.68
C SER A 374 -4.33 31.46 -4.38
N SER A 375 -4.88 30.24 -4.43
CA SER A 375 -6.33 30.02 -4.30
C SER A 375 -6.70 28.81 -3.41
N ARG A 376 -7.90 28.84 -2.84
CA ARG A 376 -8.46 27.68 -2.11
C ARG A 376 -8.52 26.47 -3.05
N SER A 377 -8.05 25.32 -2.59
CA SER A 377 -8.12 24.07 -3.35
C SER A 377 -9.57 23.70 -3.62
N ALA A 378 -9.93 23.47 -4.88
CA ALA A 378 -11.20 22.90 -5.28
C ALA A 378 -11.14 21.37 -5.16
N GLU A 379 -12.22 20.77 -4.68
CA GLU A 379 -12.34 19.32 -4.55
C GLU A 379 -13.36 18.80 -5.56
N HIS A 380 -12.95 17.81 -6.35
CA HIS A 380 -13.79 17.13 -7.32
C HIS A 380 -13.78 15.63 -7.05
N CYS A 381 -14.97 15.03 -7.01
CA CYS A 381 -15.12 13.59 -6.74
C CYS A 381 -15.82 12.89 -7.89
N CYS A 382 -15.38 11.68 -8.23
CA CYS A 382 -16.09 10.81 -9.15
C CYS A 382 -16.06 9.36 -8.67
N SER A 383 -17.15 8.64 -8.90
CA SER A 383 -17.30 7.25 -8.49
C SER A 383 -17.54 6.32 -9.68
N PHE A 384 -17.01 5.10 -9.60
CA PHE A 384 -17.15 4.06 -10.62
C PHE A 384 -17.58 2.77 -9.95
N LYS A 385 -18.78 2.29 -10.28
CA LYS A 385 -19.31 1.04 -9.73
C LYS A 385 -18.51 -0.14 -10.26
N ALA A 386 -18.10 -1.03 -9.37
CA ALA A 386 -17.36 -2.24 -9.72
C ALA A 386 -18.14 -3.11 -10.72
N ASN A 387 -17.42 -3.65 -11.69
CA ASN A 387 -17.94 -4.57 -12.69
C ASN A 387 -16.91 -5.68 -12.93
N GLN A 388 -17.30 -6.80 -13.54
CA GLN A 388 -16.34 -7.86 -13.88
C GLN A 388 -15.48 -7.46 -15.07
N HIS A 389 -16.10 -6.86 -16.09
CA HIS A 389 -15.45 -6.59 -17.38
C HIS A 389 -15.72 -5.15 -17.83
N GLY A 390 -15.02 -4.76 -18.89
CA GLY A 390 -15.19 -3.51 -19.60
C GLY A 390 -14.47 -2.33 -18.95
N CYS A 391 -14.72 -1.15 -19.49
CA CYS A 391 -14.19 0.10 -18.97
C CYS A 391 -15.25 1.20 -18.97
N VAL A 392 -15.06 2.17 -18.09
CA VAL A 392 -15.90 3.36 -17.99
C VAL A 392 -14.99 4.57 -17.90
N SER A 393 -15.31 5.61 -18.65
CA SER A 393 -14.57 6.87 -18.61
C SER A 393 -15.47 8.02 -18.15
N LYS A 394 -14.89 8.97 -17.43
CA LYS A 394 -15.53 10.22 -17.01
C LYS A 394 -14.57 11.39 -17.23
N GLU A 395 -15.12 12.54 -17.56
CA GLU A 395 -14.39 13.78 -17.66
C GLU A 395 -14.72 14.69 -16.47
N ILE A 396 -13.71 15.37 -15.97
CA ILE A 396 -13.80 16.38 -14.93
C ILE A 396 -13.25 17.67 -15.52
N LYS A 397 -14.13 18.65 -15.65
CA LYS A 397 -13.77 20.00 -16.08
C LYS A 397 -13.53 20.86 -14.84
N THR A 398 -12.32 21.41 -14.76
CA THR A 398 -11.94 22.37 -13.72
C THR A 398 -11.54 23.68 -14.40
N ASP A 399 -11.44 24.75 -13.62
CA ASP A 399 -10.98 26.05 -14.16
C ASP A 399 -9.50 26.03 -14.58
N LEU A 400 -8.74 25.02 -14.15
CA LEU A 400 -7.28 24.91 -14.38
C LEU A 400 -6.93 23.87 -15.44
N ALA A 401 -7.74 22.81 -15.57
CA ALA A 401 -7.48 21.72 -16.51
C ALA A 401 -8.72 20.87 -16.86
N LEU A 402 -8.62 20.16 -17.98
CA LEU A 402 -9.51 19.06 -18.38
C LEU A 402 -8.87 17.72 -17.99
N ILE A 403 -9.51 17.00 -17.07
CA ILE A 403 -9.05 15.72 -16.55
C ILE A 403 -9.99 14.61 -17.04
N SER A 404 -9.45 13.62 -17.75
CA SER A 404 -10.17 12.42 -18.17
C SER A 404 -9.71 11.23 -17.34
N VAL A 405 -10.67 10.50 -16.78
CA VAL A 405 -10.42 9.33 -15.93
C VAL A 405 -11.06 8.12 -16.59
N LYS A 406 -10.29 7.07 -16.79
CA LYS A 406 -10.75 5.77 -17.27
C LYS A 406 -10.48 4.70 -16.22
N VAL A 407 -11.52 3.94 -15.90
CA VAL A 407 -11.42 2.76 -15.02
C VAL A 407 -11.75 1.53 -15.84
N THR A 408 -10.82 0.58 -15.89
CA THR A 408 -10.99 -0.70 -16.58
C THR A 408 -11.05 -1.83 -15.55
N TRP A 409 -12.03 -2.70 -15.69
CA TRP A 409 -12.27 -3.81 -14.78
C TRP A 409 -11.78 -5.12 -15.38
N SER A 410 -11.17 -5.96 -14.55
CA SER A 410 -10.75 -7.29 -14.94
C SER A 410 -10.77 -8.24 -13.75
N PRO A 411 -11.36 -9.44 -13.86
CA PRO A 411 -11.13 -10.48 -12.89
C PRO A 411 -9.70 -11.01 -13.10
N LEU A 412 -9.14 -11.69 -12.09
CA LEU A 412 -7.87 -12.37 -12.28
C LEU A 412 -8.07 -13.66 -13.09
N PRO A 413 -7.10 -14.03 -13.95
CA PRO A 413 -7.14 -15.30 -14.66
C PRO A 413 -7.19 -16.48 -13.69
N ARG A 414 -7.65 -17.64 -14.17
CA ARG A 414 -7.47 -18.87 -13.41
C ARG A 414 -5.97 -19.15 -13.32
N GLY A 415 -5.48 -19.39 -12.11
CA GLY A 415 -4.08 -19.79 -11.94
C GLY A 415 -3.76 -21.01 -12.79
N LEU A 416 -2.52 -21.10 -13.26
CA LEU A 416 -1.99 -22.32 -13.83
C LEU A 416 -2.03 -23.36 -12.70
N GLY A 417 -2.97 -24.30 -12.78
CA GLY A 417 -3.26 -25.23 -11.69
C GLY A 417 -1.99 -25.91 -11.19
N VAL A 418 -1.63 -25.64 -9.93
CA VAL A 418 -0.75 -26.53 -9.19
C VAL A 418 -1.63 -27.72 -8.84
N VAL A 419 -1.46 -28.81 -9.58
CA VAL A 419 -2.01 -30.10 -9.21
C VAL A 419 -1.34 -30.47 -7.88
N PHE A 420 -2.09 -30.43 -6.79
CA PHE A 420 -1.66 -31.12 -5.58
C PHE A 420 -1.70 -32.62 -5.89
N PRO A 421 -0.59 -33.37 -5.72
CA PRO A 421 -0.69 -34.82 -5.71
C PRO A 421 -1.59 -35.22 -4.53
N ALA A 422 -2.50 -36.14 -4.83
CA ALA A 422 -3.50 -36.68 -3.91
C ALA A 422 -2.87 -37.37 -2.69
#